data_AF-A0A531M5E8-F1
#
_entry.id   AF-A0A531M5E8-F1
#
_cell.length_a   1.000
_cell.length_b   1.000
_cell.length_c   1.000
_cell.angle_alpha   90.00
_cell.angle_beta   90.00
_cell.angle_gamma   90.00
#
_symmetry.space_group_name_H-M   'P 1'
#
loop_
_entity.id
_entity.type
_entity.pdbx_description
1 polymer ?
#
loop_
_entity_poly.entity_id
_entity_poly.type
_entity_poly.pdbx_seq_one_letter_code
_entity_poly.pdbx_strand_id
1 'polypeptide(L)'
;RGRAVLRALMILPWALPTVVNATLWRLIYNPEYGALNAALTQLHLIDAYRSWLGEPGTALAALIVADCWKNFPLVALIALAALQAVPRDITAASLVDGAGPFNRFRFVILPYLAGPLMVALVLRTIEAFKVFDIIWVMTRGGPANTTRTLSILVYQEAFSFQRAG
;
A
#
# COMPACT_ATOMS: atom_id res chain seq x y z
N ARG A 1 -26.38 -5.24 4.95
CA ARG A 1 -26.40 -3.80 5.31
C ARG A 1 -24.99 -3.43 5.74
N GLY A 2 -24.44 -2.25 5.35
CA GLY A 2 -23.04 -1.86 5.65
C GLY A 2 -22.09 -1.73 4.44
N ARG A 3 -22.49 -2.16 3.23
CA ARG A 3 -21.67 -2.03 2.00
C ARG A 3 -21.28 -0.59 1.68
N ALA A 4 -22.16 0.38 1.94
CA ALA A 4 -21.88 1.80 1.69
C ALA A 4 -20.80 2.34 2.65
N VAL A 5 -20.91 2.04 3.94
CA VAL A 5 -19.94 2.43 4.97
C VAL A 5 -18.57 1.80 4.68
N LEU A 6 -18.54 0.50 4.38
CA LEU A 6 -17.29 -0.18 4.05
C LEU A 6 -16.62 0.42 2.80
N ARG A 7 -17.39 0.75 1.75
CA ARG A 7 -16.86 1.42 0.55
C ARG A 7 -16.32 2.81 0.88
N ALA A 8 -17.02 3.59 1.70
CA ALA A 8 -16.55 4.91 2.13
C ALA A 8 -15.24 4.82 2.92
N LEU A 9 -15.16 3.91 3.89
CA LEU A 9 -13.94 3.66 4.67
C LEU A 9 -12.78 3.17 3.80
N MET A 10 -13.06 2.34 2.80
CA MET A 10 -12.05 1.88 1.85
C MET A 10 -11.54 3.03 0.97
N ILE A 11 -12.35 4.01 0.59
CA ILE A 11 -11.90 5.10 -0.31
C ILE A 11 -11.08 6.17 0.44
N LEU A 12 -11.28 6.29 1.76
CA LEU A 12 -10.67 7.33 2.59
C LEU A 12 -9.14 7.46 2.43
N PRO A 13 -8.34 6.37 2.47
CA PRO A 13 -6.88 6.47 2.31
C PRO A 13 -6.46 7.08 0.96
N TRP A 14 -7.21 6.79 -0.10
CA TRP A 14 -6.90 7.26 -1.45
C TRP A 14 -7.29 8.74 -1.63
N ALA A 15 -8.39 9.17 -1.00
CA ALA A 15 -8.89 10.55 -1.09
C ALA A 15 -7.98 11.58 -0.39
N LEU A 16 -7.18 11.16 0.59
CA LEU A 16 -6.26 12.05 1.30
C LEU A 16 -5.01 12.38 0.47
N PRO A 17 -4.53 13.64 0.52
CA PRO A 17 -3.25 13.99 -0.10
C PRO A 17 -2.11 13.13 0.43
N THR A 18 -1.12 12.82 -0.43
CA THR A 18 0.00 11.94 -0.07
C THR A 18 0.76 12.41 1.16
N VAL A 19 1.00 13.73 1.28
CA VAL A 19 1.70 14.33 2.42
C VAL A 19 0.93 14.14 3.74
N VAL A 20 -0.41 14.21 3.70
CA VAL A 20 -1.25 13.98 4.88
C VAL A 20 -1.12 12.53 5.34
N ASN A 21 -1.25 11.58 4.41
CA ASN A 21 -1.06 10.15 4.72
C ASN A 21 0.33 9.87 5.28
N ALA A 22 1.37 10.42 4.66
CA ALA A 22 2.75 10.25 5.09
C ALA A 22 2.96 10.80 6.52
N THR A 23 2.36 11.95 6.83
CA THR A 23 2.41 12.54 8.17
C THR A 23 1.68 11.69 9.20
N LEU A 24 0.49 11.17 8.87
CA LEU A 24 -0.25 10.25 9.74
C LEU A 24 0.54 8.99 10.05
N TRP A 25 1.13 8.35 9.03
CA TRP A 25 1.98 7.18 9.24
C TRP A 25 3.24 7.48 10.05
N ARG A 26 3.83 8.67 9.88
CA ARG A 26 4.96 9.11 10.72
C ARG A 26 4.56 9.24 12.20
N LEU A 27 3.35 9.69 12.49
CA LEU A 27 2.81 9.72 13.87
C LEU A 27 2.56 8.30 14.40
N ILE A 28 1.97 7.41 13.58
CA ILE A 28 1.71 6.01 13.96
C ILE A 28 3.01 5.27 14.28
N TYR A 29 4.06 5.50 13.49
CA TYR A 29 5.39 4.90 13.66
C TYR A 29 6.29 5.63 14.65
N ASN A 30 5.80 6.64 15.35
CA ASN A 30 6.63 7.41 16.28
C ASN A 30 7.20 6.51 17.40
N PRO A 31 8.50 6.60 17.71
CA PRO A 31 9.16 5.73 18.69
C PRO A 31 8.80 6.04 20.15
N GLU A 32 8.18 7.19 20.45
CA GLU A 32 7.87 7.60 21.82
C GLU A 32 6.38 7.45 22.15
N TYR A 33 5.50 7.80 21.21
CA TYR A 33 4.04 7.84 21.44
C TYR A 33 3.23 7.18 20.32
N GLY A 34 3.88 6.51 19.37
CA GLY A 34 3.22 5.97 18.18
C GLY A 34 2.19 4.88 18.49
N ALA A 35 1.05 4.95 17.81
CA ALA A 35 -0.05 3.99 17.99
C ALA A 35 0.35 2.54 17.68
N LEU A 36 1.27 2.31 16.73
CA LEU A 36 1.74 0.97 16.42
C LEU A 36 2.51 0.37 17.61
N ASN A 37 3.47 1.12 18.16
CA ASN A 37 4.24 0.67 19.31
C ASN A 37 3.34 0.40 20.53
N ALA A 38 2.38 1.30 20.78
CA ALA A 38 1.40 1.13 21.85
C ALA A 38 0.61 -0.18 21.69
N ALA A 39 0.06 -0.43 20.50
CA ALA A 39 -0.70 -1.64 20.22
C ALA A 39 0.15 -2.92 20.35
N LEU A 40 1.36 -2.93 19.78
CA LEU A 40 2.25 -4.11 19.84
C LEU A 40 2.72 -4.41 21.27
N THR A 41 2.97 -3.39 22.08
CA THR A 41 3.39 -3.57 23.48
C THR A 41 2.23 -4.09 24.33
N GLN A 42 1.02 -3.55 24.16
CA GLN A 42 -0.19 -4.03 24.86
C GLN A 42 -0.54 -5.48 24.50
N LEU A 43 -0.27 -5.89 23.25
CA LEU A 43 -0.43 -7.26 22.79
C LEU A 43 0.74 -8.18 23.18
N HIS A 44 1.74 -7.68 23.92
CA HIS A 44 2.94 -8.41 24.33
C HIS A 44 3.74 -9.00 23.14
N LEU A 45 3.71 -8.32 21.98
CA LEU A 45 4.46 -8.70 20.78
C LEU A 45 5.87 -8.08 20.74
N ILE A 46 6.06 -6.99 21.48
CA ILE A 46 7.36 -6.33 21.69
C ILE A 46 7.48 -5.91 23.15
N ASP A 47 8.71 -5.96 23.69
CA ASP A 47 8.98 -5.59 25.09
C ASP A 47 9.14 -4.09 25.32
N ALA A 48 9.48 -3.34 24.26
CA ALA A 48 9.72 -1.91 24.31
C ALA A 48 9.41 -1.27 22.95
N TYR A 49 9.16 0.04 22.97
CA TYR A 49 8.89 0.82 21.77
C TYR A 49 10.12 0.84 20.86
N ARG A 50 9.88 0.75 19.54
CA ARG A 50 10.94 0.67 18.52
C ARG A 50 10.87 1.81 17.52
N SER A 51 12.02 2.13 16.93
CA SER A 51 12.16 3.17 15.90
C SER A 51 12.04 2.58 14.49
N TRP A 52 10.80 2.35 14.05
CA TRP A 52 10.50 1.72 12.76
C TRP A 52 11.08 2.46 11.55
N LEU A 53 11.13 3.78 11.60
CA LEU A 53 11.69 4.63 10.54
C LEU A 53 13.18 4.96 10.77
N GLY A 54 13.73 4.63 11.94
CA GLY A 54 15.12 4.92 12.30
C GLY A 54 16.10 3.79 12.01
N GLU A 55 15.61 2.57 11.77
CA GLU A 55 16.45 1.40 11.49
C GLU A 55 16.44 1.01 9.99
N PRO A 56 17.62 0.76 9.38
CA PRO A 56 17.75 0.34 7.98
C PRO A 56 16.91 -0.88 7.60
N GLY A 57 16.76 -1.84 8.51
CA GLY A 57 16.03 -3.08 8.26
C GLY A 57 14.51 -2.91 8.22
N THR A 58 13.96 -1.86 8.85
CA THR A 58 12.51 -1.68 9.02
C THR A 58 11.94 -0.49 8.26
N ALA A 59 12.75 0.54 7.98
CA ALA A 59 12.27 1.78 7.38
C ALA A 59 11.63 1.56 6.01
N LEU A 60 12.24 0.74 5.15
CA LEU A 60 11.70 0.43 3.84
C LEU A 60 10.37 -0.36 3.94
N ALA A 61 10.30 -1.34 4.85
CA ALA A 61 9.07 -2.10 5.08
C ALA A 61 7.94 -1.20 5.60
N ALA A 62 8.23 -0.30 6.54
CA ALA A 62 7.28 0.66 7.08
C ALA A 62 6.74 1.62 5.99
N LEU A 63 7.60 2.08 5.08
CA LEU A 63 7.22 2.85 3.90
C LEU A 63 6.32 2.06 2.95
N ILE A 64 6.69 0.81 2.64
CA ILE A 64 5.89 -0.07 1.77
C ILE A 64 4.48 -0.26 2.36
N VAL A 65 4.37 -0.51 3.66
CA VAL A 65 3.06 -0.66 4.32
C VAL A 65 2.23 0.62 4.19
N ALA A 66 2.82 1.79 4.43
CA ALA A 66 2.12 3.07 4.31
C ALA A 66 1.67 3.36 2.87
N ASP A 67 2.54 3.09 1.89
CA ASP A 67 2.21 3.26 0.46
C ASP A 67 1.14 2.26 0.00
N CYS A 68 1.26 1.00 0.39
CA CYS A 68 0.26 -0.02 0.12
C CYS A 68 -1.10 0.38 0.72
N TRP A 69 -1.15 0.84 1.97
CA TRP A 69 -2.39 1.28 2.60
C TRP A 69 -3.06 2.43 1.84
N LYS A 70 -2.27 3.43 1.39
CA LYS A 70 -2.79 4.55 0.61
C LYS A 70 -3.40 4.10 -0.73
N ASN A 71 -2.75 3.16 -1.40
CA ASN A 71 -3.06 2.82 -2.80
C ASN A 71 -3.93 1.56 -2.95
N PHE A 72 -4.06 0.77 -1.89
CA PHE A 72 -4.94 -0.40 -1.82
C PHE A 72 -6.38 -0.12 -2.29
N PRO A 73 -7.02 1.03 -1.95
CA PRO A 73 -8.39 1.30 -2.36
C PRO A 73 -8.59 1.26 -3.88
N LEU A 74 -7.63 1.81 -4.63
CA LEU A 74 -7.70 1.84 -6.09
C LEU A 74 -7.65 0.43 -6.67
N VAL A 75 -6.70 -0.40 -6.21
CA VAL A 75 -6.55 -1.79 -6.65
C VAL A 75 -7.78 -2.61 -6.25
N ALA A 76 -8.31 -2.41 -5.05
CA ALA A 76 -9.52 -3.07 -4.57
C ALA A 76 -10.75 -2.71 -5.42
N LEU A 77 -10.89 -1.45 -5.86
CA LEU A 77 -11.96 -1.02 -6.76
C LEU A 77 -11.84 -1.66 -8.14
N ILE A 78 -10.62 -1.74 -8.69
CA ILE A 78 -10.37 -2.43 -9.97
C ILE A 78 -10.72 -3.91 -9.85
N ALA A 79 -10.26 -4.59 -8.80
CA ALA A 79 -10.60 -5.98 -8.53
C ALA A 79 -12.12 -6.18 -8.39
N LEU A 80 -12.79 -5.28 -7.68
CA LEU A 80 -14.25 -5.32 -7.49
C LEU A 80 -15.02 -5.12 -8.80
N ALA A 81 -14.55 -4.23 -9.68
CA ALA A 81 -15.14 -4.04 -11.00
C ALA A 81 -14.95 -5.30 -11.87
N ALA A 82 -13.74 -5.87 -11.86
CA ALA A 82 -13.43 -7.11 -12.57
C ALA A 82 -14.29 -8.29 -12.09
N LEU A 83 -14.48 -8.41 -10.76
CA LEU A 83 -15.36 -9.42 -10.16
C LEU A 83 -16.82 -9.27 -10.61
N GLN A 84 -17.30 -8.04 -10.79
CA GLN A 84 -18.67 -7.80 -11.25
C GLN A 84 -18.88 -8.16 -12.73
N ALA A 85 -17.81 -8.21 -13.53
CA ALA A 85 -17.85 -8.58 -14.93
C ALA A 85 -17.89 -10.10 -15.16
N VAL A 86 -17.66 -10.92 -14.12
CA VAL A 86 -17.72 -12.39 -14.22
C VAL A 86 -19.16 -12.82 -14.53
N PRO A 87 -19.42 -13.52 -15.66
CA PRO A 87 -20.75 -13.98 -16.00
C PRO A 87 -21.34 -14.90 -14.93
N ARG A 88 -22.59 -14.63 -14.52
CA ARG A 88 -23.28 -15.43 -13.51
C ARG A 88 -23.52 -16.86 -14.00
N ASP A 89 -23.77 -17.04 -15.29
CA ASP A 89 -24.09 -18.34 -15.88
C ASP A 89 -22.90 -19.29 -15.80
N ILE A 90 -21.69 -18.81 -16.07
CA ILE A 90 -20.45 -19.60 -15.91
C ILE A 90 -20.22 -19.96 -14.44
N THR A 91 -20.49 -19.03 -13.54
CA THR A 91 -20.36 -19.27 -12.09
C THR A 91 -21.38 -20.31 -11.61
N ALA A 92 -22.61 -20.27 -12.11
CA ALA A 92 -23.66 -21.24 -11.80
C ALA A 92 -23.36 -22.62 -12.39
N ALA A 93 -22.89 -22.70 -13.64
CA ALA A 93 -22.45 -23.94 -14.26
C ALA A 93 -21.34 -24.61 -13.44
N SER A 94 -20.34 -23.85 -12.99
CA SER A 94 -19.26 -24.40 -12.15
C SER A 94 -19.74 -25.01 -10.83
N LEU A 95 -20.87 -24.52 -10.27
CA LEU A 95 -21.48 -25.12 -9.08
C LEU A 95 -22.16 -26.45 -9.38
N VAL A 96 -22.82 -26.56 -10.54
CA VAL A 96 -23.43 -27.81 -11.00
C VAL A 96 -22.35 -28.86 -11.29
N ASP A 97 -21.22 -28.45 -11.84
CA ASP A 97 -20.04 -29.31 -12.09
C ASP A 97 -19.29 -29.71 -10.82
N GLY A 98 -19.77 -29.33 -9.63
CA GLY A 98 -19.16 -29.69 -8.34
C GLY A 98 -17.84 -28.97 -8.04
N ALA A 99 -17.54 -27.85 -8.72
CA ALA A 99 -16.31 -27.11 -8.48
C ALA A 99 -16.32 -26.47 -7.08
N GLY A 100 -15.38 -26.91 -6.23
CA GLY A 100 -15.16 -26.32 -4.92
C GLY A 100 -14.74 -24.83 -5.00
N PRO A 101 -14.81 -24.09 -3.86
CA PRO A 101 -14.50 -22.66 -3.83
C PRO A 101 -13.14 -22.28 -4.42
N PHE A 102 -12.11 -23.10 -4.15
CA PHE A 102 -10.76 -22.87 -4.66
C PHE A 102 -10.67 -23.06 -6.18
N ASN A 103 -11.24 -24.13 -6.72
CA ASN A 103 -11.25 -24.39 -8.17
C ASN A 103 -12.01 -23.30 -8.91
N ARG A 104 -13.17 -22.89 -8.39
CA ARG A 104 -13.93 -21.77 -8.94
C ARG A 104 -13.15 -20.46 -8.88
N PHE A 105 -12.45 -20.18 -7.78
CA PHE A 105 -11.58 -19.00 -7.73
C PHE A 105 -10.47 -19.08 -8.78
N ARG A 106 -9.74 -20.19 -8.85
CA ARG A 106 -8.55 -20.32 -9.71
C ARG A 106 -8.85 -20.40 -11.20
N PHE A 107 -9.94 -21.07 -11.58
CA PHE A 107 -10.26 -21.38 -12.98
C PHE A 107 -11.40 -20.55 -13.56
N VAL A 108 -12.31 -20.04 -12.72
CA VAL A 108 -13.40 -19.16 -13.20
C VAL A 108 -13.07 -17.71 -12.89
N ILE A 109 -12.85 -17.35 -11.63
CA ILE A 109 -12.76 -15.95 -11.21
C ILE A 109 -11.41 -15.31 -11.60
N LEU A 110 -10.30 -15.95 -11.23
CA LEU A 110 -8.94 -15.39 -11.40
C LEU A 110 -8.61 -15.00 -12.86
N PRO A 111 -8.99 -15.77 -13.90
CA PRO A 111 -8.80 -15.35 -15.29
C PRO A 111 -9.45 -13.99 -15.63
N TYR A 112 -10.64 -13.70 -15.09
CA TYR A 112 -11.28 -12.38 -15.29
C TYR A 112 -10.60 -11.26 -14.50
N LEU A 113 -9.99 -11.58 -13.35
CA LEU A 113 -9.26 -10.60 -12.55
C LEU A 113 -7.86 -10.30 -13.11
N ALA A 114 -7.23 -11.29 -13.75
CA ALA A 114 -5.83 -11.22 -14.17
C ALA A 114 -5.54 -10.03 -15.08
N GLY A 115 -6.38 -9.79 -16.10
CA GLY A 115 -6.21 -8.66 -17.03
C GLY A 115 -6.25 -7.31 -16.32
N PRO A 116 -7.36 -6.95 -15.64
CA PRO A 116 -7.48 -5.69 -14.90
C PRO A 116 -6.41 -5.50 -13.82
N LEU A 117 -6.05 -6.57 -13.08
CA LEU A 117 -5.00 -6.50 -12.07
C LEU A 117 -3.60 -6.34 -12.67
N MET A 118 -3.33 -6.90 -13.86
CA MET A 118 -2.07 -6.68 -14.56
C MET A 118 -1.91 -5.22 -14.97
N VAL A 119 -2.98 -4.61 -15.48
CA VAL A 119 -2.97 -3.17 -15.80
C VAL A 119 -2.71 -2.35 -14.54
N ALA A 120 -3.41 -2.66 -13.43
CA ALA A 120 -3.19 -1.99 -12.16
C ALA A 120 -1.74 -2.15 -11.66
N LEU A 121 -1.16 -3.35 -11.79
CA LEU A 121 0.21 -3.65 -11.40
C LEU A 121 1.22 -2.81 -12.19
N VAL A 122 1.07 -2.74 -13.52
CA VAL A 122 1.97 -1.95 -14.38
C VAL A 122 1.90 -0.47 -13.99
N LEU A 123 0.70 0.08 -13.87
CA LEU A 123 0.51 1.48 -13.47
C LEU A 123 1.13 1.75 -12.09
N ARG A 124 0.86 0.88 -11.11
CA ARG A 124 1.42 1.00 -9.76
C ARG A 124 2.94 0.89 -9.73
N THR A 125 3.50 0.07 -10.60
CA THR A 125 4.96 -0.06 -10.73
C THR A 125 5.57 1.23 -11.26
N ILE A 126 4.99 1.83 -12.31
CA ILE A 126 5.43 3.12 -12.86
C ILE A 126 5.37 4.22 -11.79
N GLU A 127 4.29 4.30 -11.02
CA GLU A 127 4.16 5.26 -9.92
C GLU A 127 5.17 5.02 -8.81
N ALA A 128 5.42 3.75 -8.44
CA ALA A 128 6.41 3.39 -7.43
C ALA A 128 7.84 3.80 -7.84
N PHE A 129 8.20 3.72 -9.12
CA PHE A 129 9.51 4.18 -9.61
C PHE A 129 9.71 5.69 -9.44
N LYS A 130 8.65 6.48 -9.56
CA LYS A 130 8.71 7.95 -9.48
C LYS A 130 8.40 8.49 -8.09
N VAL A 131 8.12 7.62 -7.11
CA VAL A 131 7.66 8.01 -5.79
C VAL A 131 8.64 8.95 -5.09
N PHE A 132 8.11 10.05 -4.55
CA PHE A 132 8.88 11.08 -3.87
C PHE A 132 8.24 11.47 -2.54
N ASP A 133 6.99 11.96 -2.56
CA ASP A 133 6.34 12.60 -1.41
C ASP A 133 6.37 11.78 -0.13
N ILE A 134 5.94 10.51 -0.20
CA ILE A 134 5.84 9.65 0.99
C ILE A 134 7.21 9.38 1.61
N ILE A 135 8.22 9.15 0.77
CA ILE A 135 9.60 8.92 1.21
C ILE A 135 10.16 10.20 1.81
N TRP A 136 9.97 11.33 1.15
CA TRP A 136 10.49 12.61 1.61
C TRP A 136 9.91 13.01 2.97
N VAL A 137 8.61 12.83 3.17
CA VAL A 137 7.93 13.22 4.43
C VAL A 137 8.26 12.28 5.58
N MET A 138 8.38 10.96 5.32
CA MET A 138 8.57 9.96 6.37
C MET A 138 10.04 9.76 6.75
N THR A 139 10.94 9.70 5.76
CA THR A 139 12.35 9.30 6.02
C THR A 139 13.40 10.19 5.36
N ARG A 140 13.01 11.04 4.39
CA ARG A 140 13.94 11.83 3.55
C ARG A 140 15.01 10.97 2.84
N GLY A 141 14.70 9.69 2.58
CA GLY A 141 15.63 8.73 1.99
C GLY A 141 16.49 7.96 2.99
N GLY A 142 16.40 8.25 4.29
CA GLY A 142 17.11 7.54 5.35
C GLY A 142 16.35 6.31 5.89
N PRO A 143 16.91 5.65 6.93
CA PRO A 143 18.24 5.84 7.49
C PRO A 143 19.32 5.25 6.57
N ALA A 144 20.55 5.73 6.63
CA ALA A 144 21.69 5.23 5.84
C ALA A 144 21.41 5.05 4.33
N ASN A 145 20.65 5.97 3.72
CA ASN A 145 20.21 5.92 2.31
C ASN A 145 19.37 4.68 1.93
N THR A 146 18.88 3.90 2.89
CA THR A 146 18.18 2.63 2.62
C THR A 146 16.82 2.80 1.95
N THR A 147 16.22 3.98 2.04
CA THR A 147 14.96 4.29 1.37
C THR A 147 15.15 5.33 0.27
N ARG A 148 16.38 5.59 -0.16
CA ARG A 148 16.68 6.62 -1.17
C ARG A 148 16.33 6.10 -2.56
N THR A 149 15.37 6.76 -3.21
CA THR A 149 15.03 6.52 -4.63
C THR A 149 15.77 7.48 -5.56
N LEU A 150 15.70 7.22 -6.87
CA LEU A 150 16.25 8.12 -7.89
C LEU A 150 15.67 9.53 -7.78
N SER A 151 14.35 9.67 -7.57
CA SER A 151 13.70 10.97 -7.36
C SER A 151 14.28 11.73 -6.18
N ILE A 152 14.54 11.04 -5.06
CA ILE A 152 15.15 11.64 -3.86
C ILE A 152 16.60 12.04 -4.13
N LEU A 153 17.37 11.18 -4.80
CA LEU A 153 18.76 11.47 -5.18
C LEU A 153 18.86 12.71 -6.06
N VAL A 154 18.06 12.79 -7.13
CA VAL A 154 18.05 13.94 -8.04
C VAL A 154 17.74 15.23 -7.28
N TYR A 155 16.77 15.20 -6.37
CA TYR A 155 16.44 16.37 -5.55
C TYR A 155 17.59 16.77 -4.61
N GLN A 156 18.21 15.79 -3.94
CA GLN A 156 19.35 16.04 -3.05
C GLN A 156 20.53 16.65 -3.79
N GLU A 157 20.90 16.08 -4.94
CA GLU A 157 22.01 16.59 -5.77
C GLU A 157 21.72 17.97 -6.36
N ALA A 158 20.53 18.18 -6.90
CA ALA A 158 20.16 19.44 -7.54
C ALA A 158 20.00 20.59 -6.53
N PHE A 159 19.30 20.35 -5.41
CA PHE A 159 18.86 21.43 -4.52
C PHE A 159 19.50 21.41 -3.13
N SER A 160 19.91 20.25 -2.62
CA SER A 160 20.52 20.18 -1.28
C SER A 160 22.04 20.33 -1.30
N PHE A 161 22.71 19.78 -2.32
CA PHE A 161 24.16 19.85 -2.48
C PHE A 161 24.64 21.00 -3.40
N GLN A 162 23.73 21.88 -3.85
CA GLN A 162 24.01 23.07 -4.68
C GLN A 162 24.86 22.78 -5.93
N ARG A 163 24.72 21.60 -6.57
CA ARG A 163 25.39 21.29 -7.84
C ARG A 163 24.64 21.80 -9.07
N ALA A 164 23.41 22.27 -8.90
CA ALA A 164 22.71 23.07 -9.91
C ALA A 164 22.93 24.55 -9.60
N GLY A 165 24.14 25.03 -9.89
CA GLY A 165 24.56 26.42 -9.84
C GLY A 165 25.37 26.76 -11.08
#